data_AF-A0AAD8HG86-F1
#
_entry.id   AF-A0AAD8HG86-F1
#
_cell.length_a   1.000
_cell.length_b   1.000
_cell.length_c   1.000
_cell.angle_alpha   90.00
_cell.angle_beta   90.00
_cell.angle_gamma   90.00
#
_symmetry.space_group_name_H-M   'P 1'
#
loop_
_entity.id
_entity.type
_entity.pdbx_description
1 polymer ?
#
loop_
_entity_poly.entity_id
_entity_poly.type
_entity_poly.pdbx_seq_one_letter_code
_entity_poly.pdbx_strand_id
1 'polypeptide(L)'
;MGKCLVMMVAILALIVKPTCSISCQEAVTKILPCEIYLLGFGGVSAPCCQAVAQLNELAKSKPELKALCICLKQTAQWLHINHDRARQLPGLCHVTTPIPIDPNVNCDIKY
;
A
#
# COMPACT_ATOMS: atom_id res chain seq x y z
N MET A 1 -0.33 0.85 -18.99
CA MET A 1 0.52 -0.05 -19.81
C MET A 1 1.65 -0.57 -18.93
N GLY A 2 1.36 -1.55 -18.06
CA GLY A 2 2.35 -2.14 -17.17
C GLY A 2 3.19 -3.15 -17.94
N LYS A 3 4.47 -2.83 -18.16
CA LYS A 3 5.41 -3.73 -18.85
C LYS A 3 5.95 -4.72 -17.82
N CYS A 4 5.32 -5.91 -17.78
CA CYS A 4 5.91 -7.10 -17.20
C CYS A 4 7.17 -7.44 -17.99
N LEU A 5 8.31 -6.88 -17.58
CA LEU A 5 9.61 -7.37 -18.00
C LEU A 5 9.78 -8.76 -17.39
N VAL A 6 9.38 -9.78 -18.15
CA VAL A 6 9.67 -11.18 -17.89
C VAL A 6 11.18 -11.33 -17.92
N MET A 7 11.80 -11.30 -16.74
CA MET A 7 13.21 -11.55 -16.58
C MET A 7 13.42 -13.06 -16.72
N MET A 8 13.63 -13.51 -17.97
CA MET A 8 14.17 -14.82 -18.28
C MET A 8 15.60 -14.89 -17.75
N VAL A 9 15.78 -15.39 -16.53
CA VAL A 9 17.05 -15.99 -16.12
C VAL A 9 16.74 -17.31 -15.43
N ALA A 10 16.96 -18.38 -16.19
CA ALA A 10 16.91 -19.75 -15.70
C ALA A 10 18.05 -19.96 -14.69
N ILE A 11 17.72 -20.28 -13.43
CA ILE A 11 18.49 -21.14 -12.51
C ILE A 11 17.53 -21.59 -11.38
N LEU A 12 17.28 -22.90 -11.33
CA LEU A 12 16.96 -23.75 -10.16
C LEU A 12 15.87 -23.27 -9.16
N ALA A 13 14.69 -23.89 -9.29
CA ALA A 13 13.87 -24.43 -8.20
C ALA A 13 13.49 -23.53 -7.00
N LEU A 14 13.09 -22.28 -7.25
CA LEU A 14 12.20 -21.56 -6.33
C LEU A 14 10.91 -21.26 -7.07
N ILE A 15 9.80 -21.83 -6.58
CA ILE A 15 8.44 -21.54 -7.03
C ILE A 15 8.12 -20.10 -6.59
N VAL A 16 8.78 -19.11 -7.17
CA VAL A 16 8.34 -17.72 -7.10
C VAL A 16 7.25 -17.63 -8.13
N LYS A 17 6.00 -17.87 -7.71
CA LYS A 17 4.84 -17.49 -8.53
C LYS A 17 5.03 -15.99 -8.80
N PRO A 18 5.17 -15.55 -10.06
CA PRO A 18 5.07 -14.13 -10.36
C PRO A 18 3.59 -13.80 -10.16
N THR A 19 3.19 -13.52 -8.92
CA THR A 19 1.94 -12.80 -8.69
C THR A 19 2.12 -11.52 -9.46
N CYS A 20 1.18 -11.20 -10.35
CA CYS A 20 1.08 -9.91 -11.00
C CYS A 20 0.97 -8.87 -9.88
N SER A 21 2.11 -8.50 -9.32
CA SER A 21 2.20 -7.75 -8.09
C SER A 21 1.99 -6.33 -8.53
N ILE A 22 0.84 -5.75 -8.19
CA ILE A 22 0.78 -4.31 -7.93
C ILE A 22 2.09 -3.99 -7.22
N SER A 23 2.96 -3.25 -7.90
CA SER A 23 4.32 -3.14 -7.39
C SER A 23 4.20 -2.41 -6.06
N CYS A 24 4.70 -3.01 -4.98
CA CYS A 24 4.75 -2.36 -3.68
C CYS A 24 5.30 -0.93 -3.83
N GLN A 25 6.28 -0.76 -4.72
CA GLN A 25 6.78 0.52 -5.17
C GLN A 25 5.72 1.47 -5.75
N GLU A 26 4.81 1.00 -6.61
CA GLU A 26 3.70 1.79 -7.14
C GLU A 26 2.78 2.26 -6.01
N ALA A 27 2.42 1.37 -5.09
CA ALA A 27 1.62 1.73 -3.92
C ALA A 27 2.30 2.78 -3.03
N VAL A 28 3.57 2.58 -2.69
CA VAL A 28 4.34 3.55 -1.89
C VAL A 28 4.43 4.89 -2.62
N THR A 29 4.70 4.88 -3.93
CA THR A 29 4.76 6.09 -4.76
C THR A 29 3.41 6.82 -4.74
N LYS A 30 2.29 6.09 -4.78
CA LYS A 30 0.95 6.68 -4.68
C LYS A 30 0.75 7.40 -3.36
N ILE A 31 1.25 6.88 -2.23
CA ILE A 31 1.04 7.53 -0.92
C ILE A 31 2.00 8.68 -0.61
N LEU A 32 3.02 8.94 -1.43
CA LEU A 32 3.99 10.03 -1.19
C LEU A 32 3.34 11.39 -0.86
N PRO A 33 2.22 11.81 -1.47
CA PRO A 33 1.55 13.06 -1.10
C PRO A 33 1.06 13.11 0.36
N CYS A 34 0.96 11.97 1.02
CA CYS A 34 0.58 11.83 2.43
C CYS A 34 1.77 11.85 3.39
N GLU A 35 3.01 11.78 2.91
CA GLU A 35 4.22 11.62 3.72
C GLU A 35 4.30 12.62 4.88
N ILE A 36 4.15 13.91 4.60
CA ILE A 36 4.21 14.99 5.61
C ILE A 36 3.19 14.74 6.74
N TYR A 37 1.96 14.39 6.38
CA TYR A 37 0.91 14.07 7.35
C TYR A 37 1.23 12.79 8.13
N LEU A 38 1.70 11.74 7.45
CA LEU A 38 2.03 10.46 8.06
C LEU A 38 3.23 10.56 9.01
N LEU A 39 4.18 11.45 8.75
CA LEU A 39 5.31 11.73 9.63
C LEU A 39 4.95 12.59 10.86
N GLY A 40 3.71 13.07 10.96
CA GLY A 40 3.27 13.88 12.11
C GLY A 40 3.25 15.39 11.86
N PHE A 41 3.49 15.84 10.64
CA PHE A 41 3.56 17.25 10.29
C PHE A 41 2.33 17.70 9.50
N GLY A 42 1.95 18.98 9.61
CA GLY A 42 0.88 19.58 8.79
C GLY A 42 -0.48 18.90 8.92
N GLY A 43 -1.36 19.16 7.96
CA GLY A 43 -2.68 18.53 7.82
C GLY A 43 -2.76 17.59 6.62
N VAL A 44 -3.89 16.89 6.47
CA VAL A 44 -4.14 16.07 5.28
C VAL A 44 -4.38 16.99 4.08
N SER A 45 -3.67 16.74 2.99
CA SER A 45 -3.81 17.50 1.75
C SER A 45 -4.84 16.84 0.82
N ALA A 46 -5.49 17.63 -0.04
CA ALA A 46 -6.35 17.10 -1.11
C ALA A 46 -5.67 16.02 -1.98
N PRO A 47 -4.40 16.18 -2.45
CA PRO A 47 -3.73 15.14 -3.21
C PRO A 47 -3.46 13.87 -2.39
N CYS A 48 -3.26 13.98 -1.07
CA CYS A 48 -3.16 12.81 -0.21
C CYS A 48 -4.47 12.02 -0.19
N CYS A 49 -5.62 12.68 -0.02
CA CYS A 49 -6.90 11.97 -0.05
C CYS A 49 -7.20 11.33 -1.40
N GLN A 50 -6.85 12.01 -2.50
CA GLN A 50 -6.98 11.43 -3.83
C GLN A 50 -6.08 10.19 -4.02
N ALA A 51 -4.86 10.22 -3.49
CA ALA A 51 -3.96 9.07 -3.49
C ALA A 51 -4.53 7.88 -2.71
N VAL A 52 -5.09 8.12 -1.51
CA VAL A 52 -5.74 7.07 -0.69
C VAL A 52 -6.91 6.43 -1.43
N ALA A 53 -7.73 7.23 -2.11
CA ALA A 53 -8.84 6.71 -2.92
C ALA A 53 -8.33 5.84 -4.09
N GLN A 54 -7.29 6.29 -4.80
CA GLN A 54 -6.68 5.53 -5.90
C GLN A 54 -5.98 4.23 -5.45
N LEU A 55 -5.51 4.17 -4.20
CA LEU A 55 -4.87 2.98 -3.64
C LEU A 55 -5.82 1.78 -3.66
N ASN A 56 -7.13 2.01 -3.45
CA ASN A 56 -8.17 0.99 -3.54
C ASN A 56 -8.35 0.45 -4.96
N GLU A 57 -8.03 1.24 -5.98
CA GLU A 57 -8.15 0.83 -7.39
C GLU A 57 -7.00 -0.11 -7.82
N LEU A 58 -5.91 -0.11 -7.06
CA LEU A 58 -4.76 -0.96 -7.35
C LEU A 58 -5.10 -2.42 -7.11
N ALA A 59 -5.81 -2.75 -6.03
CA ALA A 59 -6.10 -4.14 -5.65
C ALA A 59 -7.52 -4.56 -6.04
N LYS A 60 -7.62 -5.52 -6.97
CA LYS A 60 -8.89 -6.03 -7.51
C LYS A 60 -9.25 -7.42 -6.99
N SER A 61 -8.35 -8.04 -6.22
CA SER A 61 -8.52 -9.39 -5.69
C SER A 61 -7.97 -9.52 -4.25
N LYS A 62 -8.43 -10.53 -3.51
CA LYS A 62 -7.95 -10.80 -2.14
C LYS A 62 -6.42 -10.99 -2.05
N PRO A 63 -5.76 -11.73 -2.95
CA PRO A 63 -4.30 -11.86 -2.94
C PRO A 63 -3.58 -10.52 -3.13
N GLU A 64 -4.09 -9.67 -4.00
CA GLU A 64 -3.57 -8.32 -4.25
C GLU A 64 -3.73 -7.41 -3.04
N LEU A 65 -4.91 -7.44 -2.39
CA LEU A 65 -5.15 -6.70 -1.15
C LEU A 65 -4.17 -7.15 -0.06
N LYS A 66 -3.92 -8.46 0.07
CA LYS A 66 -3.00 -9.01 1.06
C LYS A 66 -1.56 -8.58 0.79
N ALA A 67 -1.12 -8.66 -0.46
CA ALA A 67 0.21 -8.21 -0.88
C ALA A 67 0.39 -6.71 -0.60
N LEU A 68 -0.61 -5.89 -0.91
CA LEU A 68 -0.58 -4.45 -0.71
C LEU A 68 -0.57 -4.08 0.79
N CYS A 69 -1.36 -4.77 1.62
CA CYS A 69 -1.32 -4.60 3.07
C CYS A 69 0.07 -4.90 3.64
N ILE A 70 0.67 -6.05 3.25
CA ILE A 70 2.00 -6.46 3.75
C ILE A 70 3.06 -5.44 3.34
N CYS A 71 2.99 -4.96 2.09
CA CYS A 71 3.87 -3.91 1.58
C CYS A 71 3.79 -2.63 2.43
N LEU A 72 2.59 -2.06 2.58
CA LEU A 72 2.40 -0.80 3.29
C LEU A 72 2.80 -0.92 4.75
N LYS A 73 2.53 -2.07 5.38
CA LYS A 73 2.99 -2.38 6.74
C LYS A 73 4.51 -2.33 6.85
N GLN A 74 5.23 -2.99 5.94
CA GLN A 74 6.69 -2.97 5.94
C GLN A 74 7.21 -1.54 5.73
N THR A 75 6.70 -0.82 4.72
CA THR A 75 7.10 0.57 4.47
C THR A 75 6.88 1.47 5.67
N ALA A 76 5.74 1.33 6.36
CA ALA A 76 5.43 2.10 7.55
C ALA A 76 6.43 1.85 8.69
N GLN A 77 6.91 0.61 8.85
CA GLN A 77 7.96 0.28 9.81
C GLN A 77 9.31 0.94 9.46
N TRP A 78 9.66 1.02 8.17
CA TRP A 78 10.91 1.66 7.72
C TRP A 78 10.88 3.19 7.84
N LEU A 79 9.73 3.82 7.58
CA LEU A 79 9.59 5.28 7.55
C LEU A 79 9.26 5.91 8.91
N HIS A 80 9.13 5.10 9.97
CA HIS A 80 8.75 5.56 11.31
C HIS A 80 7.52 6.49 11.30
N ILE A 81 6.51 6.14 10.50
CA ILE A 81 5.29 6.96 10.41
C ILE A 81 4.55 6.99 11.75
N ASN A 82 3.75 8.02 11.97
CA ASN A 82 2.84 8.09 13.10
C ASN A 82 1.62 7.18 12.87
N HIS A 83 1.49 6.15 13.71
CA HIS A 83 0.48 5.10 13.57
C HIS A 83 -0.94 5.64 13.73
N ASP A 84 -1.16 6.56 14.69
CA ASP A 84 -2.48 7.14 14.94
C ASP A 84 -2.95 7.99 13.77
N ARG A 85 -2.03 8.71 13.13
CA ARG A 85 -2.33 9.52 11.95
C ARG A 85 -2.64 8.64 10.74
N ALA A 86 -1.87 7.58 10.53
CA ALA A 86 -2.16 6.59 9.49
C ALA A 86 -3.57 6.00 9.64
N ARG A 87 -3.96 5.64 10.87
CA ARG A 87 -5.30 5.11 11.18
C ARG A 87 -6.43 6.12 10.94
N GLN A 88 -6.19 7.40 11.21
CA GLN A 88 -7.18 8.47 11.01
C GLN A 88 -7.36 8.85 9.54
N LEU A 89 -6.34 8.60 8.70
CA LEU A 89 -6.27 9.10 7.33
C LEU A 89 -7.48 8.71 6.46
N PRO A 90 -7.96 7.44 6.41
CA PRO A 90 -9.13 7.08 5.62
C PRO A 90 -10.40 7.84 6.06
N GLY A 91 -10.58 8.01 7.37
CA GLY A 91 -11.71 8.73 7.94
C GLY A 91 -11.70 10.23 7.60
N LEU A 92 -10.53 10.87 7.71
CA LEU A 92 -10.34 12.28 7.33
C LEU A 92 -10.53 12.53 5.83
N CYS A 93 -10.23 11.52 5.01
CA CYS A 93 -10.43 11.59 3.57
C CYS A 93 -11.83 11.13 3.12
N HIS A 94 -12.68 10.70 4.04
CA HIS A 94 -13.99 10.11 3.74
C HIS A 94 -13.91 8.93 2.74
N VAL A 95 -12.85 8.13 2.84
CA VAL A 95 -12.61 6.96 1.97
C VAL A 95 -12.82 5.67 2.76
N THR A 96 -13.65 4.78 2.24
CA THR A 96 -13.76 3.40 2.71
C THR A 96 -12.73 2.55 1.98
N THR A 97 -11.76 1.97 2.70
CA THR A 97 -10.71 1.11 2.12
C THR A 97 -10.83 -0.32 2.63
N PRO A 98 -10.76 -1.34 1.75
CA PRO A 98 -10.58 -2.73 2.19
C PRO A 98 -9.13 -3.00 2.66
N ILE A 99 -8.21 -2.08 2.37
CA ILE A 99 -6.81 -2.15 2.75
C ILE A 99 -6.61 -1.31 4.01
N PRO A 100 -6.30 -1.91 5.16
CA PRO A 100 -6.00 -1.16 6.36
C PRO A 100 -4.68 -0.40 6.20
N ILE A 101 -4.72 0.91 6.42
CA ILE A 101 -3.53 1.78 6.49
C ILE A 101 -3.12 1.88 7.96
N ASP A 102 -2.65 0.77 8.51
CA ASP A 102 -2.21 0.70 9.90
C ASP A 102 -0.94 -0.19 9.99
N PRO A 103 0.19 0.33 10.47
CA PRO A 103 1.44 -0.43 10.62
C PRO A 103 1.36 -1.64 11.55
N ASN A 104 0.38 -1.68 12.45
CA ASN A 104 0.16 -2.80 13.37
C ASN A 104 -0.93 -3.76 12.89
N VAL A 105 -1.45 -3.56 11.67
CA VAL A 105 -2.55 -4.41 11.19
C VAL A 105 -2.13 -5.85 10.93
N ASN A 106 -3.08 -6.74 11.15
CA ASN A 106 -3.00 -8.10 10.64
C ASN A 106 -3.46 -8.11 9.17
N CYS A 107 -2.53 -8.39 8.26
CA CYS A 107 -2.80 -8.50 6.83
C CYS A 107 -3.42 -9.84 6.42
N ASP A 108 -3.75 -10.74 7.35
CA ASP A 108 -4.66 -11.85 7.07
C ASP A 108 -6.07 -11.34 6.91
N ILE A 109 -6.35 -10.91 5.68
CA ILE A 109 -7.68 -10.51 5.24
C ILE A 109 -8.56 -11.75 5.20
N LYS A 110 -9.25 -12.03 6.31
CA LYS A 110 -10.26 -13.09 6.38
C LYS A 110 -11.56 -12.57 5.78
N TYR A 111 -11.78 -12.91 4.52
CA TYR A 111 -13.10 -12.93 3.88
C TYR A 111 -13.24 -14.23 3.10
#